data_AF-A0A950RNY0-F1
#
_entry.id   AF-A0A950RNY0-F1
#
_cell.length_a   1.000
_cell.length_b   1.000
_cell.length_c   1.000
_cell.angle_alpha   90.00
_cell.angle_beta   90.00
_cell.angle_gamma   90.00
#
_symmetry.space_group_name_H-M   'P 1'
#
loop_
_entity.id
_entity.type
_entity.pdbx_description
1 polymer ?
#
loop_
_entity_poly.entity_id
_entity_poly.type
_entity_poly.pdbx_seq_one_letter_code
_entity_poly.pdbx_strand_id
1 'polypeptide(L)'
;MMKRTAWICLIVVLAAHPSGRGNPLPAAAPAPAAKDHLSPQQVFERRLLPIFKSPHPSSCVQCHLAGVDLKDYLRPSAEQTFVSLRDQGLIDLDRPEKSKILALIQMGEKDGTGAALLHQKTRRAEYEAFADWIQRSVQDPRLRSLPRLPTGEVAGPKRPPEVIRHARTDRLLESFTNTIWAMRFRCMGCHTEGTDQNRKLVQEHGRRVAWFKAEGPEATLDYLRHSKLIDVAHPERSLLLLKPLNEVQHGGGRKFLPGDQGYKAFRTFLEDYARTVRDQYPDADSLPRDGTEPARFGSDIWLKLTNTPPTWGDKLLQVHLFAWNTAQKTWEPEAIATSDRAVWGQGRLWQHNLTLLAPKGSDRAMAWARGRPSLPPGRYLLKVHVDQDGKLARDWQAVLGPEDLVGAVEVESAWPEGYGRMTAVEAGKVKR
;
A
#
# COMPACT_ATOMS: atom_id res chain seq x y z
N MET A 1 55.32 22.37 -5.80
CA MET A 1 55.36 21.11 -6.57
C MET A 1 54.21 21.13 -7.58
N MET A 2 54.48 21.53 -8.83
CA MET A 2 54.39 20.69 -10.04
C MET A 2 52.98 20.09 -10.28
N LYS A 3 52.15 20.77 -11.09
CA LYS A 3 51.91 20.51 -12.54
C LYS A 3 51.23 19.15 -12.80
N ARG A 4 50.05 19.17 -13.43
CA ARG A 4 49.87 18.63 -14.79
C ARG A 4 48.55 19.02 -15.45
N THR A 5 48.75 19.67 -16.59
CA THR A 5 47.87 20.15 -17.64
C THR A 5 47.26 18.98 -18.43
N ALA A 6 45.97 19.09 -18.79
CA ALA A 6 45.31 18.18 -19.72
C ALA A 6 45.59 18.60 -21.18
N TRP A 7 45.96 17.62 -22.01
CA TRP A 7 46.18 17.77 -23.45
C TRP A 7 44.92 17.39 -24.22
N ILE A 8 44.55 18.24 -25.18
CA ILE A 8 43.54 18.01 -26.21
C ILE A 8 44.26 17.46 -27.44
N CYS A 9 43.82 16.30 -27.96
CA CYS A 9 44.23 15.81 -29.27
C CYS A 9 43.03 15.76 -30.21
N LEU A 10 43.02 16.73 -31.13
CA LEU A 10 42.23 16.78 -32.34
C LEU A 10 42.91 15.91 -33.39
N ILE A 11 42.22 14.91 -33.95
CA ILE A 11 42.70 14.16 -35.11
C ILE A 11 41.80 14.50 -36.30
N VAL A 12 42.39 15.24 -37.24
CA VAL A 12 41.92 15.43 -38.62
C VAL A 12 42.65 14.41 -39.47
N VAL A 13 41.93 13.59 -40.24
CA VAL A 13 42.53 12.77 -41.30
C VAL A 13 41.89 13.13 -42.64
N LEU A 14 42.78 13.57 -43.53
CA LEU A 14 42.55 13.94 -44.92
C LEU A 14 42.25 12.73 -45.81
N ALA A 15 41.48 13.02 -46.86
CA ALA A 15 41.17 12.14 -47.97
C ALA A 15 42.40 11.80 -48.84
N ALA A 16 42.41 10.58 -49.37
CA ALA A 16 43.10 10.23 -50.61
C ALA A 16 42.30 9.15 -51.35
N HIS A 17 41.93 9.43 -52.60
CA HIS A 17 41.52 8.43 -53.61
C HIS A 17 42.77 7.98 -54.38
N PRO A 18 42.84 6.70 -54.77
CA PRO A 18 42.90 6.46 -56.22
C PRO A 18 42.10 5.25 -56.71
N SER A 19 41.43 5.50 -57.84
CA SER A 19 41.16 4.68 -59.01
C SER A 19 41.67 3.22 -59.04
N GLY A 20 40.74 2.29 -59.26
CA GLY A 20 41.04 0.93 -59.73
C GLY A 20 39.80 0.26 -60.32
N ARG A 21 39.70 0.26 -61.66
CA ARG A 21 38.66 -0.45 -62.43
C ARG A 21 38.91 -1.96 -62.41
N GLY A 22 37.88 -2.71 -62.06
CA GLY A 22 37.74 -4.13 -62.36
C GLY A 22 36.29 -4.53 -62.15
N ASN A 23 35.54 -4.83 -63.21
CA ASN A 23 34.17 -5.32 -63.11
C ASN A 23 34.19 -6.71 -62.46
N PRO A 24 33.57 -6.90 -61.28
CA PRO A 24 33.31 -8.23 -60.77
C PRO A 24 32.08 -8.80 -61.48
N LEU A 25 32.17 -10.07 -61.88
CA LEU A 25 31.04 -10.89 -62.30
C LEU A 25 29.91 -10.83 -61.25
N PRO A 26 28.63 -10.93 -61.66
CA PRO A 26 27.51 -10.90 -60.71
C PRO A 26 27.65 -12.04 -59.71
N ALA A 27 27.90 -11.69 -58.45
CA ALA A 27 27.82 -12.62 -57.34
C ALA A 27 26.39 -13.15 -57.26
N ALA A 28 26.25 -14.48 -57.29
CA ALA A 28 25.00 -15.14 -57.01
C ALA A 28 24.44 -14.59 -55.69
N ALA A 29 23.18 -14.15 -55.72
CA ALA A 29 22.50 -13.68 -54.53
C ALA A 29 22.61 -14.74 -53.42
N PRO A 30 23.04 -14.39 -52.20
CA PRO A 30 23.00 -15.33 -51.10
C PRO A 30 21.54 -15.75 -50.91
N ALA A 31 21.30 -17.05 -50.91
CA ALA A 31 20.02 -17.61 -50.49
C ALA A 31 19.64 -16.99 -49.14
N PRO A 32 18.37 -16.59 -48.93
CA PRO A 32 17.96 -16.02 -47.66
C PRO A 32 18.30 -17.03 -46.57
N ALA A 33 19.12 -16.60 -45.62
CA ALA A 33 19.42 -17.36 -44.42
C ALA A 33 18.07 -17.80 -43.82
N ALA A 34 17.84 -19.11 -43.78
CA ALA A 34 16.68 -19.68 -43.12
C ALA A 34 16.67 -19.14 -41.70
N LYS A 35 15.75 -18.21 -41.41
CA LYS A 35 15.44 -17.86 -40.02
C LYS A 35 15.09 -19.18 -39.36
N ASP A 36 15.81 -19.56 -38.31
CA ASP A 36 15.50 -20.73 -37.50
C ASP A 36 14.01 -20.67 -37.10
N HIS A 37 13.15 -21.36 -37.85
CA HIS A 37 11.71 -21.37 -37.63
C HIS A 37 11.42 -22.38 -36.52
N LEU A 38 11.75 -21.99 -35.29
CA LEU A 38 11.40 -22.79 -34.12
C LEU A 38 9.90 -23.04 -34.09
N SER A 39 9.50 -24.28 -33.85
CA SER A 39 8.10 -24.64 -33.65
C SER A 39 7.56 -24.03 -32.34
N PRO A 40 6.23 -23.89 -32.16
CA PRO A 40 5.65 -23.48 -30.89
C PRO A 40 6.18 -24.28 -29.70
N GLN A 41 6.33 -25.59 -29.87
CA GLN A 41 6.88 -26.49 -28.86
C GLN A 41 8.33 -26.13 -28.50
N GLN A 42 9.18 -25.91 -29.51
CA GLN A 42 10.59 -25.56 -29.29
C GLN A 42 10.73 -24.19 -28.60
N VAL A 43 9.89 -23.21 -28.96
CA VAL A 43 9.88 -21.90 -28.27
C VAL A 43 9.45 -22.06 -26.82
N PHE A 44 8.40 -22.85 -26.56
CA PHE A 44 7.92 -23.14 -25.21
C PHE A 44 9.03 -23.75 -24.34
N GLU A 45 9.66 -24.83 -24.81
CA GLU A 45 10.71 -25.55 -24.09
C GLU A 45 11.95 -24.69 -23.83
N ARG A 46 12.36 -23.87 -24.81
CA ARG A 46 13.57 -23.06 -24.72
C ARG A 46 13.37 -21.75 -23.95
N ARG A 47 12.16 -21.17 -23.95
CA ARG A 47 11.92 -19.80 -23.45
C ARG A 47 10.90 -19.72 -22.31
N LEU A 48 9.80 -20.48 -22.36
CA LEU A 48 8.76 -20.43 -21.31
C LEU A 48 9.03 -21.42 -20.18
N LEU A 49 9.48 -22.63 -20.51
CA LEU A 49 9.76 -23.67 -19.51
C LEU A 49 10.86 -23.27 -18.51
N PRO A 50 11.93 -22.54 -18.90
CA PRO A 50 12.88 -21.99 -17.92
C PRO A 50 12.25 -20.97 -16.97
N ILE A 51 11.32 -20.14 -17.45
CA ILE A 51 10.54 -19.23 -16.58
C ILE A 51 9.68 -20.05 -15.61
N PHE A 52 9.02 -21.10 -16.12
CA PHE A 52 8.20 -22.01 -15.30
C PHE A 52 9.00 -22.66 -14.16
N LYS A 53 10.20 -23.13 -14.48
CA LYS A 53 11.10 -23.83 -13.55
C LYS A 53 11.95 -22.91 -12.69
N SER A 54 11.98 -21.61 -12.97
CA SER A 54 12.80 -20.64 -12.23
C SER A 54 12.40 -20.62 -10.76
N PRO A 55 13.35 -20.62 -9.82
CA PRO A 55 13.04 -20.39 -8.40
C PRO A 55 12.70 -18.93 -8.12
N HIS A 56 12.99 -18.02 -9.05
CA HIS A 56 12.69 -16.60 -8.89
C HIS A 56 11.22 -16.31 -9.20
N PRO A 57 10.61 -15.34 -8.48
CA PRO A 57 9.24 -14.93 -8.77
C PRO A 57 9.12 -14.22 -10.12
N SER A 58 7.97 -14.34 -10.75
CA SER A 58 7.64 -13.67 -12.03
C SER A 58 7.40 -12.16 -11.88
N SER A 59 7.22 -11.44 -12.99
CA SER A 59 6.84 -10.02 -12.92
C SER A 59 5.47 -9.77 -12.27
N CYS A 60 4.59 -10.78 -12.18
CA CYS A 60 3.29 -10.66 -11.54
C CYS A 60 3.37 -10.32 -10.04
N VAL A 61 4.46 -10.69 -9.35
CA VAL A 61 4.62 -10.40 -7.92
C VAL A 61 4.93 -8.92 -7.64
N GLN A 62 5.21 -8.12 -8.66
CA GLN A 62 5.35 -6.67 -8.48
C GLN A 62 4.02 -6.03 -8.06
N CYS A 63 2.91 -6.54 -8.60
CA CYS A 63 1.57 -6.02 -8.31
C CYS A 63 0.81 -6.87 -7.28
N HIS A 64 1.17 -8.14 -7.12
CA HIS A 64 0.52 -9.07 -6.18
C HIS A 64 1.51 -9.53 -5.12
N LEU A 65 1.15 -9.36 -3.84
CA LEU A 65 2.00 -9.75 -2.72
C LEU A 65 2.02 -11.26 -2.49
N ALA A 66 0.98 -11.96 -2.93
CA ALA A 66 0.83 -13.41 -2.81
C ALA A 66 -0.23 -13.94 -3.79
N GLY A 67 -0.23 -15.26 -3.96
CA GLY A 67 -1.33 -15.99 -4.61
C GLY A 67 -1.42 -15.84 -6.13
N VAL A 68 -0.51 -15.11 -6.78
CA VAL A 68 -0.42 -14.98 -8.24
C VAL A 68 1.03 -15.02 -8.70
N ASP A 69 1.35 -15.97 -9.57
CA ASP A 69 2.59 -16.00 -10.33
C ASP A 69 2.27 -16.32 -11.81
N LEU A 70 3.10 -15.84 -12.74
CA LEU A 70 2.99 -16.17 -14.15
C LEU A 70 3.02 -17.69 -14.39
N LYS A 71 3.72 -18.44 -13.52
CA LYS A 71 3.77 -19.91 -13.53
C LYS A 71 2.40 -20.56 -13.39
N ASP A 72 1.46 -19.91 -12.71
CA ASP A 72 0.12 -20.44 -12.53
C ASP A 72 -0.62 -20.57 -13.88
N TYR A 73 -0.19 -19.81 -14.89
CA TYR A 73 -0.72 -19.81 -16.26
C TYR A 73 -0.02 -20.79 -17.20
N LEU A 74 0.97 -21.55 -16.70
CA LEU A 74 1.72 -22.53 -17.49
C LEU A 74 1.31 -23.96 -17.10
N ARG A 75 1.26 -24.84 -18.12
CA ARG A 75 1.00 -26.28 -17.96
C ARG A 75 2.23 -27.09 -18.39
N PRO A 76 2.31 -28.39 -18.07
CA PRO A 76 3.49 -29.21 -18.41
C PRO A 76 3.87 -29.25 -19.90
N SER A 77 2.92 -28.99 -20.82
CA SER A 77 3.19 -28.92 -22.26
C SER A 77 2.77 -27.59 -22.90
N ALA A 78 3.38 -27.26 -24.04
CA ALA A 78 3.02 -26.09 -24.84
C ALA A 78 1.55 -26.17 -25.29
N GLU A 79 1.12 -27.35 -25.70
CA GLU A 79 -0.26 -27.60 -26.14
C GLU A 79 -1.27 -27.30 -25.03
N GLN A 80 -1.10 -27.91 -23.86
CA GLN A 80 -2.02 -27.70 -22.73
C GLN A 80 -2.03 -26.24 -22.28
N THR A 81 -0.87 -25.58 -22.29
CA THR A 81 -0.77 -24.15 -21.97
C THR A 81 -1.56 -23.31 -22.98
N PHE A 82 -1.35 -23.55 -24.28
CA PHE A 82 -2.03 -22.79 -25.32
C PHE A 82 -3.55 -22.96 -25.27
N VAL A 83 -4.02 -24.20 -25.25
CA VAL A 83 -5.45 -24.53 -25.20
C VAL A 83 -6.07 -23.92 -23.96
N SER A 84 -5.41 -24.02 -22.81
CA SER A 84 -5.90 -23.42 -21.57
C SER A 84 -6.04 -21.91 -21.64
N LEU A 85 -5.04 -21.19 -22.14
CA LEU A 85 -5.09 -19.72 -22.20
C LEU A 85 -6.07 -19.24 -23.28
N ARG A 86 -6.16 -19.95 -24.41
CA ARG A 86 -7.16 -19.73 -25.45
C ARG A 86 -8.58 -19.86 -24.89
N ASP A 87 -8.87 -20.96 -24.19
CA ASP A 87 -10.22 -21.27 -23.71
C ASP A 87 -10.71 -20.30 -22.63
N GLN A 88 -9.79 -19.68 -21.91
CA GLN A 88 -10.05 -18.61 -20.94
C GLN A 88 -10.15 -17.21 -21.59
N GLY A 89 -9.98 -17.10 -22.91
CA GLY A 89 -9.95 -15.82 -23.62
C GLY A 89 -8.72 -14.96 -23.27
N LEU A 90 -7.64 -15.57 -22.77
CA LEU A 90 -6.38 -14.88 -22.48
C LEU A 90 -5.51 -14.71 -23.72
N ILE A 91 -5.71 -15.54 -24.75
CA ILE A 91 -5.10 -15.43 -26.08
C ILE A 91 -6.16 -14.97 -27.08
N ASP A 92 -5.85 -13.91 -27.83
CA ASP A 92 -6.66 -13.48 -28.99
C ASP A 92 -6.14 -14.23 -30.23
N LEU A 93 -7.00 -15.04 -30.84
CA LEU A 93 -6.64 -15.91 -31.98
C LEU A 93 -6.53 -15.15 -33.30
N ASP A 94 -7.09 -13.94 -33.39
CA ASP A 94 -7.09 -13.14 -34.60
C ASP A 94 -6.04 -12.03 -34.52
N ARG A 95 -5.77 -11.54 -33.31
CA ARG A 95 -4.79 -10.49 -33.01
C ARG A 95 -3.91 -10.94 -31.85
N PRO A 96 -2.98 -11.90 -32.07
CA PRO A 96 -2.16 -12.48 -31.00
C PRO A 96 -1.40 -11.45 -30.17
N GLU A 97 -1.00 -10.32 -30.76
CA GLU A 97 -0.33 -9.20 -30.09
C GLU A 97 -1.24 -8.46 -29.09
N LYS A 98 -2.56 -8.59 -29.21
CA LYS A 98 -3.57 -8.01 -28.29
C LYS A 98 -4.06 -8.99 -27.24
N SER A 99 -3.43 -10.16 -27.13
CA SER A 99 -3.76 -11.18 -26.12
C SER A 99 -3.73 -10.58 -24.72
N LYS A 100 -4.77 -10.84 -23.93
CA LYS A 100 -4.91 -10.29 -22.56
C LYS A 100 -3.73 -10.68 -21.66
N ILE A 101 -3.18 -11.88 -21.79
CA ILE A 101 -2.00 -12.30 -21.00
C ILE A 101 -0.77 -11.42 -21.26
N LEU A 102 -0.57 -10.95 -22.50
CA LEU A 102 0.52 -10.03 -22.84
C LEU A 102 0.32 -8.67 -22.18
N ALA A 103 -0.91 -8.14 -22.21
CA ALA A 103 -1.26 -6.91 -21.52
C ALA A 103 -1.04 -7.03 -20.00
N LEU A 104 -1.40 -8.18 -19.40
CA LEU A 104 -1.18 -8.45 -17.97
C LEU A 104 0.31 -8.50 -17.62
N ILE A 105 1.14 -9.17 -18.43
CA ILE A 105 2.60 -9.20 -18.24
C ILE A 105 3.17 -7.79 -18.34
N GLN A 106 2.66 -6.91 -19.20
CA GLN A 106 3.14 -5.53 -19.30
C GLN A 106 2.68 -4.60 -18.17
N MET A 107 1.68 -4.99 -17.36
CA MET A 107 1.19 -4.14 -16.26
C MET A 107 2.29 -3.87 -15.21
N GLY A 108 2.75 -2.63 -15.11
CA GLY A 108 3.83 -2.22 -14.20
C GLY A 108 5.00 -1.49 -14.87
N GLU A 109 4.91 -1.20 -16.17
CA GLU A 109 5.92 -0.42 -16.92
C GLU A 109 6.13 1.03 -16.40
N LYS A 110 5.27 1.54 -15.51
CA LYS A 110 5.30 2.95 -15.07
C LYS A 110 6.19 3.22 -13.83
N ASP A 111 6.79 2.20 -13.22
CA ASP A 111 7.49 2.36 -11.95
C ASP A 111 9.00 2.52 -12.16
N GLY A 112 9.52 3.75 -12.03
CA GLY A 112 10.91 4.07 -12.28
C GLY A 112 11.75 4.13 -10.99
N THR A 113 12.55 3.08 -10.71
CA THR A 113 13.91 3.06 -10.10
C THR A 113 14.22 1.75 -9.35
N GLY A 114 15.49 1.34 -9.28
CA GLY A 114 15.97 0.28 -8.38
C GLY A 114 15.46 -1.13 -8.67
N ALA A 115 14.86 -1.81 -7.69
CA ALA A 115 14.22 -3.13 -7.85
C ALA A 115 13.22 -3.18 -9.01
N ALA A 116 12.60 -2.04 -9.35
CA ALA A 116 11.75 -1.91 -10.53
C ALA A 116 12.49 -2.20 -11.85
N LEU A 117 13.80 -1.94 -11.94
CA LEU A 117 14.62 -2.27 -13.12
C LEU A 117 14.88 -3.78 -13.27
N LEU A 118 15.03 -4.50 -12.15
CA LEU A 118 15.17 -5.97 -12.17
C LEU A 118 13.85 -6.63 -12.60
N HIS A 119 12.73 -6.12 -12.09
CA HIS A 119 11.40 -6.54 -12.53
C HIS A 119 11.15 -6.16 -14.00
N GLN A 120 11.61 -5.01 -14.48
CA GLN A 120 11.49 -4.61 -15.88
C GLN A 120 12.22 -5.56 -16.84
N LYS A 121 13.45 -5.99 -16.50
CA LYS A 121 14.18 -6.98 -17.31
C LYS A 121 13.45 -8.32 -17.35
N THR A 122 12.98 -8.79 -16.19
CA THR A 122 12.22 -10.04 -16.07
C THR A 122 10.94 -9.98 -16.88
N ARG A 123 10.16 -8.90 -16.71
CA ARG A 123 8.93 -8.61 -17.44
C ARG A 123 9.12 -8.59 -18.95
N ARG A 124 10.18 -7.93 -19.42
CA ARG A 124 10.51 -7.87 -20.83
C ARG A 124 10.82 -9.26 -21.38
N ALA A 125 11.62 -10.06 -20.67
CA ALA A 125 11.94 -11.42 -21.07
C ALA A 125 10.67 -12.31 -21.10
N GLU A 126 9.81 -12.21 -20.09
CA GLU A 126 8.51 -12.90 -20.04
C GLU A 126 7.62 -12.50 -21.21
N TYR A 127 7.47 -11.19 -21.47
CA TYR A 127 6.67 -10.67 -22.57
C TYR A 127 7.17 -11.15 -23.93
N GLU A 128 8.47 -10.99 -24.20
CA GLU A 128 9.06 -11.39 -25.48
C GLU A 128 8.97 -12.90 -25.71
N ALA A 129 9.06 -13.71 -24.64
CA ALA A 129 8.89 -15.15 -24.71
C ALA A 129 7.42 -15.52 -25.03
N PHE A 130 6.46 -14.97 -24.28
CA PHE A 130 5.05 -15.22 -24.49
C PHE A 130 4.57 -14.70 -25.86
N ALA A 131 4.99 -13.52 -26.29
CA ALA A 131 4.54 -12.92 -27.54
C ALA A 131 4.96 -13.76 -28.75
N ASP A 132 6.23 -14.17 -28.83
CA ASP A 132 6.76 -15.05 -29.90
C ASP A 132 6.07 -16.42 -29.87
N TRP A 133 5.90 -17.00 -28.68
CA TRP A 133 5.23 -18.29 -28.52
C TRP A 133 3.76 -18.25 -28.92
N ILE A 134 3.00 -17.23 -28.49
CA ILE A 134 1.59 -17.04 -28.86
C ILE A 134 1.47 -16.85 -30.36
N GLN A 135 2.29 -15.99 -30.97
CA GLN A 135 2.22 -15.73 -32.40
C GLN A 135 2.38 -17.02 -33.23
N ARG A 136 3.35 -17.87 -32.86
CA ARG A 136 3.56 -19.16 -33.53
C ARG A 136 2.44 -20.15 -33.25
N SER A 137 1.95 -20.20 -32.02
CA SER A 137 0.88 -21.14 -31.63
C SER A 137 -0.45 -20.81 -32.31
N VAL A 138 -0.76 -19.52 -32.48
CA VAL A 138 -1.95 -19.04 -33.19
C VAL A 138 -1.87 -19.31 -34.70
N GLN A 139 -0.67 -19.45 -35.26
CA GLN A 139 -0.44 -19.82 -36.66
C GLN A 139 -0.50 -21.34 -36.91
N ASP A 140 -0.48 -22.17 -35.86
CA ASP A 140 -0.58 -23.62 -35.96
C ASP A 140 -2.08 -24.05 -36.02
N PRO A 141 -2.59 -24.52 -37.18
CA PRO A 141 -4.00 -24.89 -37.32
C PRO A 141 -4.41 -26.04 -36.41
N ARG A 142 -3.47 -26.93 -36.07
CA ARG A 142 -3.70 -28.05 -35.16
C ARG A 142 -4.01 -27.51 -33.77
N LEU A 143 -3.17 -26.62 -33.24
CA LEU A 143 -3.39 -26.02 -31.91
C LEU A 143 -4.70 -25.20 -31.83
N ARG A 144 -5.04 -24.47 -32.89
CA ARG A 144 -6.32 -23.72 -32.96
C ARG A 144 -7.54 -24.63 -32.87
N SER A 145 -7.48 -25.82 -33.47
CA SER A 145 -8.61 -26.75 -33.61
C SER A 145 -8.74 -27.77 -32.48
N LEU A 146 -7.80 -27.81 -31.53
CA LEU A 146 -7.86 -28.73 -30.40
C LEU A 146 -9.13 -28.50 -29.56
N PRO A 147 -9.72 -29.59 -29.00
CA PRO A 147 -10.90 -29.49 -28.16
C PRO A 147 -10.63 -28.64 -26.92
N ARG A 148 -11.72 -28.14 -26.31
CA ARG A 148 -11.60 -27.36 -25.08
C ARG A 148 -11.16 -28.24 -23.90
N LEU A 149 -10.39 -27.66 -22.98
CA LEU A 149 -10.08 -28.32 -21.72
C LEU A 149 -11.30 -28.34 -20.78
N PRO A 150 -11.43 -29.37 -19.93
CA PRO A 150 -12.37 -29.35 -18.82
C PRO A 150 -12.10 -28.18 -17.86
N THR A 151 -13.14 -27.66 -17.20
CA THR A 151 -13.07 -26.48 -16.31
C THR A 151 -12.06 -26.62 -15.15
N GLY A 152 -11.73 -27.85 -14.72
CA GLY A 152 -10.72 -28.11 -13.68
C GLY A 152 -9.27 -28.23 -14.17
N GLU A 153 -9.05 -28.20 -15.49
CA GLU A 153 -7.73 -28.42 -16.10
C GLU A 153 -7.10 -27.14 -16.65
N VAL A 154 -7.84 -26.03 -16.65
CA VAL A 154 -7.34 -24.73 -17.06
C VAL A 154 -6.29 -24.20 -16.07
N ALA A 155 -5.21 -23.63 -16.61
CA ALA A 155 -4.18 -22.93 -15.89
C ALA A 155 -4.72 -21.63 -15.30
N GLY A 156 -4.31 -21.29 -14.10
CA GLY A 156 -4.66 -20.05 -13.44
C GLY A 156 -4.29 -20.12 -11.97
N PRO A 157 -4.27 -18.97 -11.28
CA PRO A 157 -4.05 -18.94 -9.85
C PRO A 157 -5.10 -19.79 -9.13
N LYS A 158 -4.67 -20.53 -8.10
CA LYS A 158 -5.58 -21.38 -7.31
C LYS A 158 -6.54 -20.57 -6.44
N ARG A 159 -6.22 -19.31 -6.18
CA ARG A 159 -6.98 -18.43 -5.30
C ARG A 159 -8.18 -17.82 -6.02
N PRO A 160 -9.31 -17.57 -5.33
CA PRO A 160 -10.42 -16.82 -5.90
C PRO A 160 -10.00 -15.40 -6.31
N PRO A 161 -10.62 -14.80 -7.34
CA PRO A 161 -10.31 -13.44 -7.79
C PRO A 161 -10.39 -12.37 -6.69
N GLU A 162 -11.25 -12.55 -5.69
CA GLU A 162 -11.40 -11.66 -4.52
C GLU A 162 -10.13 -11.65 -3.67
N VAL A 163 -9.58 -12.84 -3.38
CA VAL A 163 -8.34 -12.99 -2.61
C VAL A 163 -7.16 -12.43 -3.39
N ILE A 164 -7.10 -12.70 -4.70
CA ILE A 164 -6.08 -12.14 -5.59
C ILE A 164 -6.12 -10.61 -5.59
N ARG A 165 -7.33 -10.03 -5.64
CA ARG A 165 -7.54 -8.58 -5.61
C ARG A 165 -7.13 -7.98 -4.27
N HIS A 166 -7.47 -8.64 -3.16
CA HIS A 166 -7.08 -8.22 -1.82
C HIS A 166 -5.56 -8.18 -1.66
N ALA A 167 -4.84 -9.16 -2.23
CA ALA A 167 -3.40 -9.24 -2.18
C ALA A 167 -2.64 -8.24 -3.08
N ARG A 168 -3.34 -7.34 -3.79
CA ARG A 168 -2.68 -6.36 -4.65
C ARG A 168 -2.02 -5.23 -3.85
N THR A 169 -0.92 -4.69 -4.39
CA THR A 169 -0.16 -3.61 -3.77
C THR A 169 -0.95 -2.31 -3.62
N ASP A 170 -1.84 -1.99 -4.57
CA ASP A 170 -2.71 -0.81 -4.48
C ASP A 170 -3.75 -0.94 -3.36
N ARG A 171 -4.33 -2.14 -3.18
CA ARG A 171 -5.22 -2.42 -2.05
C ARG A 171 -4.49 -2.40 -0.71
N LEU A 172 -3.26 -2.91 -0.66
CA LEU A 172 -2.42 -2.77 0.53
C LEU A 172 -2.13 -1.29 0.84
N LEU A 173 -1.82 -0.49 -0.17
CA LEU A 173 -1.58 0.95 -0.01
C LEU A 173 -2.82 1.68 0.51
N GLU A 174 -4.00 1.35 0.00
CA GLU A 174 -5.26 1.86 0.50
C GLU A 174 -5.47 1.49 1.99
N SER A 175 -5.25 0.22 2.35
CA SER A 175 -5.33 -0.26 3.75
C SER A 175 -4.34 0.49 4.64
N PHE A 176 -3.08 0.62 4.23
CA PHE A 176 -2.04 1.38 4.92
C PHE A 176 -2.43 2.85 5.12
N THR A 177 -3.00 3.47 4.08
CA THR A 177 -3.42 4.87 4.11
C THR A 177 -4.54 5.10 5.12
N ASN A 178 -5.52 4.20 5.13
CA ASN A 178 -6.69 4.28 6.02
C ASN A 178 -6.39 3.88 7.48
N THR A 179 -5.28 3.19 7.72
CA THR A 179 -4.87 2.71 9.05
C THR A 179 -3.68 3.51 9.59
N ILE A 180 -2.45 3.10 9.27
CA ILE A 180 -1.22 3.65 9.83
C ILE A 180 -1.05 5.12 9.45
N TRP A 181 -1.25 5.47 8.17
CA TRP A 181 -1.03 6.84 7.71
C TRP A 181 -2.07 7.82 8.28
N ALA A 182 -3.33 7.40 8.44
CA ALA A 182 -4.36 8.20 9.09
C ALA A 182 -3.98 8.53 10.54
N MET A 183 -3.30 7.62 11.23
CA MET A 183 -2.85 7.77 12.63
C MET A 183 -1.47 8.41 12.78
N ARG A 184 -0.84 8.87 11.69
CA ARG A 184 0.56 9.34 11.66
C ARG A 184 0.87 10.44 12.68
N PHE A 185 -0.08 11.30 13.04
CA PHE A 185 0.14 12.44 13.96
C PHE A 185 0.63 12.04 15.35
N ARG A 186 0.42 10.78 15.77
CA ARG A 186 0.97 10.22 17.02
C ARG A 186 2.49 10.02 16.97
N CYS A 187 3.05 9.89 15.77
CA CYS A 187 4.42 9.45 15.50
C CYS A 187 5.23 10.46 14.66
N MET A 188 4.54 11.25 13.83
CA MET A 188 5.13 11.96 12.70
C MET A 188 6.16 13.01 13.11
N GLY A 189 5.98 13.66 14.27
CA GLY A 189 6.91 14.68 14.74
C GLY A 189 8.34 14.14 14.91
N CYS A 190 8.49 12.88 15.30
CA CYS A 190 9.81 12.25 15.47
C CYS A 190 10.25 11.45 14.25
N HIS A 191 9.32 10.91 13.48
CA HIS A 191 9.59 9.88 12.48
C HIS A 191 9.45 10.32 11.02
N THR A 192 8.91 11.51 10.76
CA THR A 192 8.78 12.05 9.40
C THR A 192 10.08 12.68 8.95
N GLU A 193 10.60 12.18 7.85
CA GLU A 193 11.81 12.69 7.20
C GLU A 193 11.72 14.20 7.00
N GLY A 194 12.80 14.89 7.35
CA GLY A 194 12.91 16.33 7.15
C GLY A 194 12.25 17.21 8.20
N THR A 195 11.50 16.69 9.18
CA THR A 195 11.01 17.52 10.29
C THR A 195 12.15 17.88 11.26
N ASP A 196 12.08 19.04 11.92
CA ASP A 196 13.14 19.53 12.80
C ASP A 196 13.53 18.54 13.90
N GLN A 197 12.52 17.95 14.54
CA GLN A 197 12.74 16.95 15.58
C GLN A 197 13.29 15.63 14.99
N ASN A 198 12.82 15.20 13.82
CA ASN A 198 13.40 14.04 13.14
C ASN A 198 14.87 14.26 12.78
N ARG A 199 15.26 15.43 12.26
CA ARG A 199 16.67 15.72 11.92
C ARG A 199 17.59 15.55 13.13
N LYS A 200 17.16 16.02 14.30
CA LYS A 200 17.89 15.82 15.57
C LYS A 200 18.00 14.33 15.93
N LEU A 201 16.88 13.60 15.90
CA LEU A 201 16.87 12.18 16.25
C LEU A 201 17.63 11.29 15.24
N VAL A 202 17.67 11.68 13.97
CA VAL A 202 18.46 10.99 12.94
C VAL A 202 19.95 11.18 13.19
N GLN A 203 20.40 12.36 13.64
CA GLN A 203 21.79 12.58 14.04
C GLN A 203 22.17 11.69 15.24
N GLU A 204 21.26 11.51 16.19
CA GLU A 204 21.53 10.74 17.42
C GLU A 204 21.39 9.21 17.24
N HIS A 205 20.41 8.75 16.46
CA HIS A 205 20.01 7.34 16.41
C HIS A 205 20.02 6.73 15.00
N GLY A 206 20.44 7.51 14.00
CA GLY A 206 20.56 7.12 12.60
C GLY A 206 19.27 7.22 11.78
N ARG A 207 19.42 7.06 10.45
CA ARG A 207 18.34 7.23 9.47
C ARG A 207 17.11 6.33 9.68
N ARG A 208 17.25 5.23 10.42
CA ARG A 208 16.15 4.31 10.76
C ARG A 208 15.01 4.96 11.56
N VAL A 209 15.27 6.10 12.21
CA VAL A 209 14.20 6.87 12.88
C VAL A 209 13.25 7.49 11.85
N ALA A 210 13.75 7.89 10.68
CA ALA A 210 12.97 8.49 9.60
C ALA A 210 12.26 7.43 8.74
N TRP A 211 11.32 6.70 9.34
CA TRP A 211 10.58 5.65 8.62
C TRP A 211 9.31 6.17 7.93
N PHE A 212 8.76 7.33 8.35
CA PHE A 212 7.77 8.05 7.54
C PHE A 212 8.51 8.88 6.49
N LYS A 213 8.23 8.57 5.22
CA LYS A 213 8.88 9.17 4.05
C LYS A 213 8.18 10.47 3.65
N ALA A 214 8.98 11.45 3.24
CA ALA A 214 8.48 12.77 2.85
C ALA A 214 7.64 12.69 1.56
N GLU A 215 7.92 11.71 0.71
CA GLU A 215 7.24 11.43 -0.54
C GLU A 215 5.81 10.90 -0.35
N GLY A 216 5.44 10.49 0.87
CA GLY A 216 4.06 10.16 1.24
C GLY A 216 3.83 8.70 1.65
N PRO A 217 2.55 8.26 1.65
CA PRO A 217 2.17 6.94 2.16
C PRO A 217 2.76 5.79 1.36
N GLU A 218 2.86 5.92 0.03
CA GLU A 218 3.40 4.87 -0.84
C GLU A 218 4.88 4.58 -0.58
N ALA A 219 5.72 5.62 -0.59
CA ALA A 219 7.14 5.48 -0.26
C ALA A 219 7.36 4.99 1.18
N THR A 220 6.48 5.38 2.11
CA THR A 220 6.50 4.89 3.49
C THR A 220 6.19 3.40 3.55
N LEU A 221 5.12 2.95 2.88
CA LEU A 221 4.76 1.54 2.83
C LEU A 221 5.88 0.71 2.18
N ASP A 222 6.45 1.19 1.07
CA ASP A 222 7.56 0.51 0.41
C ASP A 222 8.77 0.37 1.34
N TYR A 223 9.15 1.43 2.06
CA TYR A 223 10.20 1.35 3.06
C TYR A 223 9.87 0.32 4.15
N LEU A 224 8.64 0.31 4.67
CA LEU A 224 8.23 -0.59 5.74
C LEU A 224 8.29 -2.06 5.31
N ARG A 225 7.87 -2.39 4.08
CA ARG A 225 7.91 -3.73 3.50
C ARG A 225 9.32 -4.32 3.44
N HIS A 226 10.33 -3.47 3.26
CA HIS A 226 11.73 -3.86 3.18
C HIS A 226 12.48 -3.67 4.51
N SER A 227 11.82 -3.14 5.54
CA SER A 227 12.40 -2.93 6.86
C SER A 227 12.20 -4.15 7.77
N LYS A 228 12.84 -4.12 8.95
CA LYS A 228 12.58 -5.09 10.04
C LYS A 228 11.58 -4.56 11.08
N LEU A 229 10.76 -3.57 10.73
CA LEU A 229 9.79 -2.98 11.65
C LEU A 229 8.48 -3.78 11.74
N ILE A 230 8.20 -4.59 10.72
CA ILE A 230 7.05 -5.50 10.66
C ILE A 230 7.56 -6.92 10.87
N ASP A 231 7.01 -7.61 11.86
CA ASP A 231 7.23 -9.04 12.07
C ASP A 231 6.08 -9.81 11.39
N VAL A 232 6.35 -10.37 10.22
CA VAL A 232 5.35 -11.12 9.43
C VAL A 232 4.97 -12.44 10.10
N ALA A 233 5.85 -13.03 10.91
CA ALA A 233 5.53 -14.27 11.62
C ALA A 233 4.59 -13.98 12.81
N HIS A 234 4.90 -12.92 13.55
CA HIS A 234 4.24 -12.52 14.79
C HIS A 234 3.87 -11.03 14.74
N PRO A 235 2.78 -10.63 14.04
CA PRO A 235 2.47 -9.23 13.80
C PRO A 235 2.38 -8.37 15.07
N GLU A 236 2.12 -8.97 16.24
CA GLU A 236 1.99 -8.29 17.55
C GLU A 236 3.34 -7.88 18.09
N ARG A 237 4.38 -8.57 17.65
CA ARG A 237 5.76 -8.33 18.04
C ARG A 237 6.45 -7.34 17.09
N SER A 238 5.73 -6.83 16.09
CA SER A 238 6.23 -5.78 15.20
C SER A 238 6.67 -4.55 16.01
N LEU A 239 7.85 -4.02 15.70
CA LEU A 239 8.37 -2.81 16.35
C LEU A 239 7.48 -1.59 16.10
N LEU A 240 6.70 -1.59 15.02
CA LEU A 240 5.66 -0.58 14.77
C LEU A 240 4.57 -0.55 15.86
N LEU A 241 4.39 -1.64 16.62
CA LEU A 241 3.41 -1.76 17.69
C LEU A 241 4.07 -1.66 19.07
N LEU A 242 5.12 -2.46 19.31
CA LEU A 242 5.78 -2.56 20.62
C LEU A 242 6.40 -1.24 21.11
N LYS A 243 6.99 -0.45 20.19
CA LYS A 243 7.61 0.84 20.56
C LYS A 243 6.57 1.87 21.01
N PRO A 244 5.50 2.16 20.23
CA PRO A 244 4.41 3.00 20.71
C PRO A 244 3.73 2.52 21.99
N LEU A 245 3.65 1.20 22.24
CA LEU A 245 3.17 0.66 23.51
C LEU A 245 4.15 0.84 24.67
N ASN A 246 5.40 1.13 24.36
CA ASN A 246 6.52 1.19 25.30
C ASN A 246 6.81 -0.16 25.97
N GLU A 247 6.52 -1.27 25.28
CA GLU A 247 6.92 -2.63 25.66
C GLU A 247 8.39 -2.92 25.32
N VAL A 248 8.95 -2.12 24.40
CA VAL A 248 10.38 -2.01 24.14
C VAL A 248 10.79 -0.54 24.16
N GLN A 249 12.09 -0.27 24.36
CA GLN A 249 12.59 1.10 24.45
C GLN A 249 12.26 1.93 23.19
N HIS A 250 11.49 2.99 23.39
CA HIS A 250 11.06 3.91 22.33
C HIS A 250 11.71 5.30 22.41
N GLY A 251 11.97 5.80 23.62
CA GLY A 251 12.48 7.16 23.86
C GLY A 251 11.42 8.27 23.75
N GLY A 252 10.38 8.09 22.93
CA GLY A 252 9.26 9.03 22.82
C GLY A 252 8.13 8.83 23.85
N GLY A 253 8.31 7.92 24.79
CA GLY A 253 7.28 7.46 25.73
C GLY A 253 6.15 6.67 25.05
N ARG A 254 5.15 6.30 25.84
CA ARG A 254 3.96 5.56 25.41
C ARG A 254 3.04 6.44 24.55
N LYS A 255 2.71 5.95 23.36
CA LYS A 255 1.84 6.59 22.35
C LYS A 255 0.55 5.83 22.12
N PHE A 256 0.56 4.51 22.34
CA PHE A 256 -0.60 3.63 22.23
C PHE A 256 -0.99 3.06 23.59
N LEU A 257 -2.26 2.70 23.69
CA LEU A 257 -2.84 1.82 24.68
C LEU A 257 -3.61 0.72 23.94
N PRO A 258 -3.63 -0.52 24.46
CA PRO A 258 -4.48 -1.56 23.91
C PRO A 258 -5.93 -1.05 23.73
N GLY A 259 -6.44 -1.23 22.51
CA GLY A 259 -7.78 -0.84 22.10
C GLY A 259 -8.03 0.64 21.79
N ASP A 260 -7.01 1.51 21.88
CA ASP A 260 -7.10 2.84 21.29
C ASP A 260 -7.07 2.79 19.75
N GLN A 261 -7.46 3.88 19.09
CA GLN A 261 -7.53 3.96 17.63
C GLN A 261 -6.19 3.73 16.94
N GLY A 262 -5.08 4.20 17.54
CA GLY A 262 -3.74 4.01 17.01
C GLY A 262 -3.33 2.54 17.05
N TYR A 263 -3.50 1.90 18.20
CA TYR A 263 -3.27 0.47 18.40
C TYR A 263 -4.10 -0.36 17.43
N LYS A 264 -5.43 -0.14 17.39
CA LYS A 264 -6.34 -0.87 16.49
C LYS A 264 -5.93 -0.75 15.04
N ALA A 265 -5.69 0.47 14.57
CA ALA A 265 -5.30 0.72 13.18
C ALA A 265 -4.00 -0.01 12.80
N PHE A 266 -2.97 0.11 13.64
CA PHE A 266 -1.69 -0.57 13.39
C PHE A 266 -1.83 -2.08 13.48
N ARG A 267 -2.49 -2.60 14.53
CA ARG A 267 -2.68 -4.03 14.74
C ARG A 267 -3.42 -4.68 13.59
N THR A 268 -4.55 -4.12 13.17
CA THR A 268 -5.35 -4.61 12.03
C THR A 268 -4.54 -4.65 10.75
N PHE A 269 -3.80 -3.57 10.43
CA PHE A 269 -2.95 -3.55 9.23
C PHE A 269 -1.85 -4.61 9.28
N LEU A 270 -1.17 -4.75 10.42
CA LEU A 270 -0.07 -5.70 10.58
C LEU A 270 -0.54 -7.14 10.46
N GLU A 271 -1.69 -7.48 11.05
CA GLU A 271 -2.32 -8.79 10.93
C GLU A 271 -2.71 -9.09 9.47
N ASP A 272 -3.38 -8.15 8.80
CA ASP A 272 -3.81 -8.32 7.40
C ASP A 272 -2.61 -8.43 6.44
N TYR A 273 -1.61 -7.55 6.59
CA TYR A 273 -0.37 -7.60 5.82
C TYR A 273 0.34 -8.95 6.00
N ALA A 274 0.48 -9.41 7.25
CA ALA A 274 1.13 -10.68 7.55
C ALA A 274 0.39 -11.88 6.96
N ARG A 275 -0.95 -11.89 7.00
CA ARG A 275 -1.77 -12.94 6.37
C ARG A 275 -1.67 -12.90 4.86
N THR A 276 -1.67 -11.71 4.27
CA THR A 276 -1.54 -11.50 2.82
C THR A 276 -0.20 -12.01 2.32
N VAL A 277 0.92 -11.55 2.88
CA VAL A 277 2.28 -11.95 2.44
C VAL A 277 2.54 -13.45 2.62
N ARG A 278 1.89 -14.09 3.60
CA ARG A 278 1.99 -15.53 3.85
C ARG A 278 0.97 -16.38 3.09
N ASP A 279 0.17 -15.77 2.21
CA ASP A 279 -0.90 -16.45 1.44
C ASP A 279 -1.90 -17.24 2.33
N GLN A 280 -2.32 -16.63 3.45
CA GLN A 280 -3.14 -17.27 4.50
C GLN A 280 -4.64 -16.97 4.38
N TYR A 281 -5.09 -16.46 3.24
CA TYR A 281 -6.50 -16.29 2.92
C TYR A 281 -6.95 -17.44 2.02
N PRO A 282 -7.62 -18.49 2.55
CA PRO A 282 -8.08 -19.61 1.74
C PRO A 282 -9.10 -19.20 0.67
N ASP A 283 -9.98 -18.27 1.01
CA ASP A 283 -11.17 -17.90 0.24
C ASP A 283 -11.62 -16.46 0.55
N ALA A 284 -12.67 -15.99 -0.14
CA ALA A 284 -13.21 -14.64 0.01
C ALA A 284 -13.82 -14.39 1.39
N ASP A 285 -14.44 -15.39 2.03
CA ASP A 285 -15.09 -15.25 3.34
C ASP A 285 -14.06 -15.06 4.46
N SER A 286 -12.83 -15.52 4.25
CA SER A 286 -11.73 -15.35 5.18
C SER A 286 -11.08 -13.96 5.16
N LEU A 287 -11.40 -13.13 4.17
CA LEU A 287 -10.87 -11.77 4.01
C LEU A 287 -11.36 -10.85 5.14
N PRO A 288 -10.59 -9.81 5.51
CA PRO A 288 -11.11 -8.76 6.38
C PRO A 288 -12.35 -8.16 5.74
N ARG A 289 -13.44 -8.05 6.51
CA ARG A 289 -14.66 -7.43 6.01
C ARG A 289 -14.34 -5.98 5.66
N ASP A 290 -14.70 -5.55 4.45
CA ASP A 290 -14.68 -4.14 4.09
C ASP A 290 -15.64 -3.41 5.04
N GLY A 291 -15.07 -2.71 6.02
CA GLY A 291 -15.87 -1.99 7.01
C GLY A 291 -16.68 -0.90 6.33
N THR A 292 -17.92 -0.72 6.80
CA THR A 292 -18.73 0.51 6.61
C THR A 292 -18.13 1.71 7.36
N GLU A 293 -16.90 1.57 7.86
CA GLU A 293 -16.20 2.63 8.56
C GLU A 293 -15.96 3.83 7.62
N PRO A 294 -16.09 5.06 8.15
CA PRO A 294 -15.78 6.26 7.40
C PRO A 294 -14.29 6.30 7.02
N ALA A 295 -13.99 7.00 5.94
CA ALA A 295 -12.62 7.37 5.60
C ALA A 295 -12.05 8.26 6.72
N ARG A 296 -10.78 8.02 7.07
CA ARG A 296 -10.10 8.68 8.19
C ARG A 296 -9.01 9.60 7.68
N PHE A 297 -9.01 10.83 8.16
CA PHE A 297 -8.08 11.86 7.74
C PHE A 297 -7.42 12.48 8.98
N GLY A 298 -6.14 12.20 9.18
CA GLY A 298 -5.41 12.86 10.26
C GLY A 298 -5.33 14.38 10.03
N SER A 299 -5.49 15.17 11.10
CA SER A 299 -5.45 16.63 11.07
C SER A 299 -4.52 17.21 12.15
N ASP A 300 -4.14 18.47 11.95
CA ASP A 300 -3.43 19.31 12.94
C ASP A 300 -4.39 20.02 13.92
N ILE A 301 -5.66 19.64 13.95
CA ILE A 301 -6.64 20.24 14.87
C ILE A 301 -6.47 19.58 16.23
N TRP A 302 -6.22 20.39 17.27
CA TRP A 302 -6.03 19.90 18.64
C TRP A 302 -7.24 20.21 19.51
N LEU A 303 -7.64 19.20 20.30
CA LEU A 303 -8.67 19.30 21.32
C LEU A 303 -8.07 19.00 22.69
N LYS A 304 -8.49 19.78 23.70
CA LYS A 304 -8.10 19.61 25.09
C LYS A 304 -9.32 19.61 26.01
N LEU A 305 -9.40 18.63 26.90
CA LEU A 305 -10.30 18.62 28.05
C LEU A 305 -9.51 18.97 29.31
N THR A 306 -9.84 20.10 29.93
CA THR A 306 -9.22 20.55 31.19
C THR A 306 -10.01 20.09 32.41
N ASN A 307 -9.37 20.02 33.57
CA ASN A 307 -10.01 19.70 34.85
C ASN A 307 -10.72 18.34 34.85
N THR A 308 -10.17 17.33 34.17
CA THR A 308 -10.80 15.99 34.09
C THR A 308 -11.06 15.43 35.50
N PRO A 309 -12.21 14.78 35.73
CA PRO A 309 -12.48 14.07 36.97
C PRO A 309 -11.35 13.11 37.36
N PRO A 310 -10.97 13.01 38.64
CA PRO A 310 -9.95 12.05 39.09
C PRO A 310 -10.28 10.60 38.72
N THR A 311 -11.57 10.25 38.66
CA THR A 311 -12.04 8.91 38.27
C THR A 311 -11.74 8.54 36.81
N TRP A 312 -11.40 9.52 35.96
CA TRP A 312 -10.97 9.28 34.59
C TRP A 312 -9.45 9.13 34.46
N GLY A 313 -8.69 9.45 35.52
CA GLY A 313 -7.23 9.46 35.48
C GLY A 313 -6.65 8.13 35.02
N ASP A 314 -5.70 8.20 34.09
CA ASP A 314 -4.97 7.07 33.50
C ASP A 314 -5.84 6.06 32.73
N LYS A 315 -7.15 6.34 32.58
CA LYS A 315 -8.07 5.56 31.74
C LYS A 315 -8.04 6.06 30.31
N LEU A 316 -8.40 5.19 29.36
CA LEU A 316 -8.61 5.61 27.99
C LEU A 316 -9.89 6.45 27.90
N LEU A 317 -9.76 7.65 27.34
CA LEU A 317 -10.87 8.54 27.01
C LEU A 317 -10.95 8.68 25.50
N GLN A 318 -12.16 8.52 24.97
CA GLN A 318 -12.49 8.74 23.56
C GLN A 318 -13.51 9.87 23.42
N VAL A 319 -13.28 10.75 22.44
CA VAL A 319 -14.20 11.83 22.07
C VAL A 319 -14.69 11.61 20.65
N HIS A 320 -15.99 11.80 20.45
CA HIS A 320 -16.63 11.87 19.13
C HIS A 320 -17.28 13.25 18.94
N LEU A 321 -17.06 13.86 17.78
CA LEU A 321 -17.57 15.19 17.45
C LEU A 321 -18.66 15.10 16.38
N PHE A 322 -19.76 15.82 16.59
CA PHE A 322 -20.88 15.90 15.67
C PHE A 322 -21.12 17.36 15.29
N ALA A 323 -21.19 17.69 14.00
CA ALA A 323 -21.47 19.06 13.54
C ALA A 323 -22.96 19.41 13.71
N TRP A 324 -23.24 20.68 13.99
CA TRP A 324 -24.59 21.22 13.91
C TRP A 324 -25.02 21.43 12.46
N ASN A 325 -26.14 20.85 12.05
CA ASN A 325 -26.78 21.15 10.78
C ASN A 325 -27.77 22.31 10.97
N THR A 326 -27.38 23.51 10.53
CA THR A 326 -28.23 24.71 10.64
C THR A 326 -29.56 24.58 9.89
N ALA A 327 -29.57 23.91 8.73
CA ALA A 327 -30.78 23.76 7.92
C ALA A 327 -31.78 22.80 8.59
N GLN A 328 -31.30 21.69 9.14
CA GLN A 328 -32.14 20.70 9.81
C GLN A 328 -32.40 20.99 11.29
N LYS A 329 -31.63 21.92 11.89
CA LYS A 329 -31.62 22.20 13.33
C LYS A 329 -31.39 20.94 14.17
N THR A 330 -30.50 20.08 13.71
CA THR A 330 -30.12 18.83 14.38
C THR A 330 -28.61 18.66 14.33
N TRP A 331 -28.07 17.82 15.22
CA TRP A 331 -26.71 17.32 15.07
C TRP A 331 -26.63 16.35 13.90
N GLU A 332 -25.48 16.31 13.20
CA GLU A 332 -25.20 15.22 12.27
C GLU A 332 -25.35 13.87 13.01
N PRO A 333 -25.96 12.84 12.38
CA PRO A 333 -26.20 11.56 13.04
C PRO A 333 -24.90 10.76 13.25
N GLU A 334 -23.88 11.02 12.44
CA GLU A 334 -22.57 10.38 12.50
C GLU A 334 -21.51 11.34 13.00
N ALA A 335 -20.49 10.80 13.67
CA ALA A 335 -19.36 11.59 14.12
C ALA A 335 -18.52 12.01 12.90
N ILE A 336 -18.16 13.29 12.85
CA ILE A 336 -17.33 13.86 11.78
C ILE A 336 -15.84 13.94 12.16
N ALA A 337 -15.54 13.73 13.44
CA ALA A 337 -14.18 13.64 13.95
C ALA A 337 -14.16 12.83 15.25
N THR A 338 -13.01 12.23 15.54
CA THR A 338 -12.80 11.42 16.73
C THR A 338 -11.36 11.53 17.22
N SER A 339 -11.14 11.21 18.48
CA SER A 339 -9.81 11.10 19.06
C SER A 339 -9.84 10.28 20.34
N ASP A 340 -8.73 9.64 20.68
CA ASP A 340 -8.59 8.92 21.94
C ASP A 340 -7.16 8.93 22.49
N ARG A 341 -7.07 8.92 23.81
CA ARG A 341 -5.82 8.85 24.57
C ARG A 341 -6.08 8.56 26.04
N ALA A 342 -5.07 8.09 26.76
CA ALA A 342 -5.11 8.14 28.23
C ALA A 342 -5.29 9.58 28.71
N VAL A 343 -6.11 9.73 29.74
CA VAL A 343 -6.15 10.94 30.56
C VAL A 343 -4.87 10.99 31.41
N TRP A 344 -4.17 12.12 31.42
CA TRP A 344 -3.08 12.33 32.36
C TRP A 344 -3.67 12.62 33.74
N GLY A 345 -3.72 11.59 34.60
CA GLY A 345 -4.42 11.65 35.89
C GLY A 345 -3.92 12.75 36.81
N GLN A 346 -2.60 12.83 37.01
CA GLN A 346 -1.97 13.83 37.89
C GLN A 346 -2.23 15.26 37.44
N GLY A 347 -2.20 15.52 36.12
CA GLY A 347 -2.46 16.85 35.57
C GLY A 347 -3.93 17.16 35.31
N ARG A 348 -4.83 16.19 35.55
CA ARG A 348 -6.27 16.29 35.29
C ARG A 348 -6.57 16.83 33.89
N LEU A 349 -5.88 16.24 32.91
CA LEU A 349 -5.81 16.77 31.55
C LEU A 349 -5.93 15.64 30.53
N TRP A 350 -6.72 15.87 29.49
CA TRP A 350 -6.68 15.08 28.27
C TRP A 350 -6.47 16.01 27.08
N GLN A 351 -5.59 15.64 26.16
CA GLN A 351 -5.35 16.41 24.94
C GLN A 351 -4.78 15.56 23.82
N HIS A 352 -5.29 15.77 22.61
CA HIS A 352 -4.83 15.07 21.42
C HIS A 352 -5.30 15.77 20.14
N ASN A 353 -4.73 15.36 19.00
CA ASN A 353 -5.19 15.81 17.70
C ASN A 353 -6.46 15.04 17.28
N LEU A 354 -7.30 15.65 16.45
CA LEU A 354 -8.49 15.03 15.90
C LEU A 354 -8.17 14.24 14.62
N THR A 355 -8.76 13.06 14.51
CA THR A 355 -8.90 12.34 13.24
C THR A 355 -10.27 12.69 12.66
N LEU A 356 -10.29 13.26 11.46
CA LEU A 356 -11.53 13.63 10.79
C LEU A 356 -12.11 12.43 10.06
N LEU A 357 -13.44 12.35 10.03
CA LEU A 357 -14.22 11.23 9.50
C LEU A 357 -15.16 11.74 8.40
N ALA A 358 -15.20 11.02 7.28
CA ALA A 358 -16.17 11.29 6.23
C ALA A 358 -16.63 9.98 5.57
N PRO A 359 -17.90 9.84 5.18
CA PRO A 359 -18.36 8.71 4.38
C PRO A 359 -17.51 8.56 3.12
N LYS A 360 -17.13 7.33 2.79
CA LYS A 360 -16.33 7.03 1.59
C LYS A 360 -17.07 7.54 0.35
N GLY A 361 -16.36 8.23 -0.55
CA GLY A 361 -16.93 8.79 -1.78
C GLY A 361 -17.74 10.08 -1.62
N SER A 362 -17.97 10.57 -0.39
CA SER A 362 -18.63 11.87 -0.17
C SER A 362 -17.78 13.04 -0.68
N ASP A 363 -18.42 14.17 -0.99
CA ASP A 363 -17.74 15.42 -1.37
C ASP A 363 -16.71 15.85 -0.32
N ARG A 364 -17.05 15.68 0.96
CA ARG A 364 -16.16 15.94 2.10
C ARG A 364 -14.90 15.06 2.05
N ALA A 365 -15.06 13.76 1.83
CA ALA A 365 -13.94 12.84 1.71
C ALA A 365 -13.07 13.15 0.49
N MET A 366 -13.66 13.46 -0.66
CA MET A 366 -12.92 13.83 -1.87
C MET A 366 -12.15 15.15 -1.69
N ALA A 367 -12.77 16.15 -1.06
CA ALA A 367 -12.12 17.43 -0.77
C ALA A 367 -10.92 17.26 0.17
N TRP A 368 -11.07 16.48 1.24
CA TRP A 368 -9.99 16.21 2.19
C TRP A 368 -8.89 15.32 1.63
N ALA A 369 -9.20 14.42 0.70
CA ALA A 369 -8.20 13.60 0.02
C ALA A 369 -7.32 14.43 -0.93
N ARG A 370 -7.87 15.46 -1.56
CA ARG A 370 -7.15 16.34 -2.50
C ARG A 370 -6.47 17.54 -1.82
N GLY A 371 -6.96 17.92 -0.65
CA GLY A 371 -6.52 19.11 0.06
C GLY A 371 -6.05 18.81 1.47
N ARG A 372 -6.12 19.83 2.32
CA ARG A 372 -5.83 19.70 3.74
C ARG A 372 -7.13 19.41 4.50
N PRO A 373 -7.23 18.27 5.21
CA PRO A 373 -8.40 17.98 6.04
C PRO A 373 -8.61 19.05 7.11
N SER A 374 -9.81 19.61 7.19
CA SER A 374 -10.15 20.69 8.12
C SER A 374 -11.63 20.65 8.53
N LEU A 375 -11.95 21.29 9.66
CA LEU A 375 -13.33 21.50 10.12
C LEU A 375 -13.70 22.98 9.97
N PRO A 376 -14.89 23.32 9.45
CA PRO A 376 -15.33 24.71 9.36
C PRO A 376 -15.60 25.30 10.75
N PRO A 377 -15.53 26.63 10.94
CA PRO A 377 -16.02 27.27 12.16
C PRO A 377 -17.50 26.95 12.39
N GLY A 378 -17.90 26.71 13.64
CA GLY A 378 -19.31 26.47 13.95
C GLY A 378 -19.56 25.81 15.31
N ARG A 379 -20.79 25.32 15.48
CA ARG A 379 -21.26 24.61 16.68
C ARG A 379 -21.09 23.10 16.53
N TYR A 380 -20.62 22.46 17.60
CA TYR A 380 -20.30 21.04 17.64
C TYR A 380 -20.75 20.42 18.97
N LEU A 381 -21.20 19.18 18.91
CA LEU A 381 -21.47 18.36 20.10
C LEU A 381 -20.30 17.39 20.29
N LEU A 382 -19.67 17.43 21.46
CA LEU A 382 -18.64 16.48 21.87
C LEU A 382 -19.30 15.42 22.75
N LYS A 383 -19.25 14.15 22.36
CA LYS A 383 -19.60 13.02 23.22
C LYS A 383 -18.33 12.38 23.77
N VAL A 384 -18.27 12.22 25.08
CA VAL A 384 -17.08 11.72 25.80
C VAL A 384 -17.36 10.35 26.38
N HIS A 385 -16.51 9.38 26.06
CA HIS A 385 -16.56 8.01 26.54
C HIS A 385 -15.29 7.71 27.32
N VAL A 386 -15.40 6.97 28.42
CA VAL A 386 -14.26 6.58 29.24
C VAL A 386 -14.34 5.08 29.50
N ASP A 387 -13.26 4.35 29.20
CA ASP A 387 -13.16 2.92 29.51
C ASP A 387 -13.00 2.73 31.02
N GLN A 388 -14.11 2.74 31.76
CA GLN A 388 -14.08 2.70 33.22
C GLN A 388 -13.60 1.35 33.74
N ASP A 389 -13.96 0.29 33.04
CA ASP A 389 -13.78 -1.08 33.51
C ASP A 389 -12.58 -1.78 32.85
N GLY A 390 -11.82 -1.10 32.01
CA GLY A 390 -10.68 -1.67 31.30
C GLY A 390 -11.09 -2.70 30.24
N LYS A 391 -12.26 -2.52 29.63
CA LYS A 391 -12.82 -3.36 28.56
C LYS A 391 -11.84 -3.49 27.39
N LEU A 392 -11.21 -2.39 27.00
CA LEU A 392 -10.30 -2.33 25.85
C LEU A 392 -8.94 -2.97 26.10
N ALA A 393 -8.51 -3.03 27.36
CA ALA A 393 -7.30 -3.75 27.74
C ALA A 393 -7.49 -5.28 27.69
N ARG A 394 -8.71 -5.75 27.99
CA ARG A 394 -9.06 -7.18 27.91
C ARG A 394 -9.34 -7.63 26.49
N ASP A 395 -10.05 -6.80 25.73
CA ASP A 395 -10.37 -7.04 24.33
C ASP A 395 -10.08 -5.76 23.54
N TRP A 396 -8.95 -5.76 22.85
CA TRP A 396 -8.53 -4.61 22.05
C TRP A 396 -9.47 -4.34 20.88
N GLN A 397 -10.32 -5.29 20.48
CA GLN A 397 -11.29 -5.11 19.40
C GLN A 397 -12.61 -4.50 19.90
N ALA A 398 -12.86 -4.54 21.22
CA ALA A 398 -14.06 -3.96 21.81
C ALA A 398 -14.20 -2.47 21.46
N VAL A 399 -15.43 -1.98 21.44
CA VAL A 399 -15.77 -0.57 21.18
C VAL A 399 -16.39 0.04 22.42
N LEU A 400 -16.07 1.31 22.70
CA LEU A 400 -16.74 2.06 23.74
C LEU A 400 -18.12 2.48 23.24
N GLY A 401 -19.16 2.06 23.96
CA GLY A 401 -20.55 2.23 23.59
C GLY A 401 -21.31 3.20 24.48
N PRO A 402 -22.65 3.26 24.36
CA PRO A 402 -23.49 4.09 25.22
C PRO A 402 -23.29 3.86 26.72
N GLU A 403 -22.90 2.65 27.13
CA GLU A 403 -22.57 2.30 28.51
C GLU A 403 -21.34 3.05 29.05
N ASP A 404 -20.39 3.36 28.18
CA ASP A 404 -19.13 4.05 28.49
C ASP A 404 -19.26 5.58 28.41
N LEU A 405 -20.41 6.08 27.94
CA LEU A 405 -20.69 7.51 27.80
C LEU A 405 -20.75 8.18 29.19
N VAL A 406 -19.82 9.09 29.44
CA VAL A 406 -19.80 9.91 30.66
C VAL A 406 -20.56 11.23 30.49
N GLY A 407 -20.81 11.64 29.24
CA GLY A 407 -21.69 12.75 28.90
C GLY A 407 -21.35 13.41 27.57
N ALA A 408 -21.99 14.55 27.32
CA ALA A 408 -21.74 15.40 26.17
C ALA A 408 -21.64 16.89 26.56
N VAL A 409 -21.06 17.69 25.66
CA VAL A 409 -20.93 19.14 25.83
C VAL A 409 -20.94 19.82 24.46
N GLU A 410 -21.63 20.95 24.35
CA GLU A 410 -21.58 21.80 23.16
C GLU A 410 -20.33 22.68 23.18
N VAL A 411 -19.72 22.86 22.02
CA VAL A 411 -18.62 23.81 21.82
C VAL A 411 -18.86 24.59 20.53
N GLU A 412 -18.49 25.86 20.56
CA GLU A 412 -18.33 26.67 19.37
C GLU A 412 -16.84 26.88 19.15
N SER A 413 -16.34 26.55 17.95
CA SER A 413 -14.90 26.63 17.67
C SER A 413 -14.65 27.00 16.21
N ALA A 414 -13.58 27.75 16.00
CA ALA A 414 -12.98 28.00 14.68
C ALA A 414 -11.96 26.92 14.28
N TRP A 415 -11.80 25.88 15.11
CA TRP A 415 -10.84 24.78 14.96
C TRP A 415 -9.42 25.20 14.59
N PRO A 416 -8.79 26.06 15.41
CA PRO A 416 -7.40 26.42 15.21
C PRO A 416 -6.47 25.20 15.18
N GLU A 417 -5.48 25.28 14.30
CA GLU A 417 -4.48 24.22 14.14
C GLU A 417 -3.24 24.47 14.99
N GLY A 418 -2.59 23.37 15.37
CA GLY A 418 -1.32 23.35 16.06
C GLY A 418 -1.45 23.25 17.58
N TYR A 419 -0.44 22.63 18.19
CA TYR A 419 -0.42 22.32 19.62
C TYR A 419 -0.61 23.55 20.53
N GLY A 420 -0.11 24.72 20.15
CA GLY A 420 -0.24 25.95 20.95
C GLY A 420 -1.60 26.64 20.90
N ARG A 421 -2.52 26.20 20.01
CA ARG A 421 -3.80 26.87 19.75
C ARG A 421 -4.94 25.86 19.83
N MET A 422 -5.01 25.06 20.88
CA MET A 422 -6.02 24.00 20.99
C MET A 422 -7.41 24.57 21.27
N THR A 423 -8.45 23.92 20.77
CA THR A 423 -9.80 24.11 21.31
C THR A 423 -9.83 23.50 22.72
N ALA A 424 -10.19 24.29 23.73
CA ALA A 424 -10.23 23.86 25.12
C ALA A 424 -11.67 23.80 25.63
N VAL A 425 -12.02 22.66 26.24
CA VAL A 425 -13.32 22.44 26.87
C VAL A 425 -13.10 22.00 28.31
N GLU A 426 -13.87 22.55 29.23
CA GLU A 426 -13.80 22.14 30.63
C GLU A 426 -14.57 20.83 30.82
N ALA A 427 -13.90 19.79 31.35
CA ALA A 427 -14.50 18.47 31.52
C ALA A 427 -15.70 18.48 32.48
N GLY A 428 -15.75 19.40 33.45
CA GLY A 428 -16.91 19.57 34.34
C GLY A 428 -18.20 20.01 33.64
N LYS A 429 -18.12 20.47 32.38
CA LYS A 429 -19.28 20.80 31.55
C LYS A 429 -19.83 19.60 30.77
N VAL A 430 -19.12 18.48 30.76
CA VAL A 430 -19.58 17.22 30.17
C VAL A 430 -20.65 16.63 31.08
N LYS A 431 -21.88 16.54 30.59
CA LYS A 431 -23.05 16.06 31.35
C LYS A 431 -23.80 15.00 30.58
N ARG A 432 -24.38 14.03 31.28
CA ARG A 432 -25.24 13.00 30.67
C ARG A 432 -26.53 13.57 30.13
#